data_AF-A0AAD2DCG7-F1
#
_entry.id   AF-A0AAD2DCG7-F1
#
_cell.length_a   1.000
_cell.length_b   1.000
_cell.length_c   1.000
_cell.angle_alpha   90.00
_cell.angle_beta   90.00
_cell.angle_gamma   90.00
#
_symmetry.space_group_name_H-M   'P 1'
#
loop_
_entity.id
_entity.type
_entity.pdbx_description
1 polymer ?
#
loop_
_entity_poly.entity_id
_entity_poly.type
_entity_poly.pdbx_seq_one_letter_code
_entity_poly.pdbx_strand_id
1 'polypeptide(L)'
;MSSLYKDITLREDVAGCLLCRDAPCTKACPYMVEVDKIIRSLRFENKAGSVNKLPDVLPCDTCEDKPCKEACLKGKLNTPVQIDRIMKNISDETKIKEKEVDLSIDFCNVHCENPFFLSSSVVGNNYEMVAKAFEMGWSGVAFKTIGLFVPKEVSPRFAALTKENVPFVGFKNIEQISDHTLEENVGFIKQLKKNYPTKVIVASIMGQNEQEWTKLAEIMTEAGADIIECNFSCPQMVEEGLGSDVGQNPELVAIYTKATRKGTKLPILAKMTPNVGRMEVPAMAAMEAGATGIAAINTIKSIMNVNLTNFESEPSVEGKASIGGYSGKAVKPIALRFINDMKKCEKLKNAPISGMGGIETWRDACEFLTLGCENLQITTSVMQYGYRIIDDLINGLKLYLSSNDYKSVNDIIGKALPNIVPADKLERDSICYPRFDMEKCIGCGRCYLSCYDGGHQAIKISEKNNKPVLIVNKCVGCQLCVTICPAEAIKQGKRLPKK
;
A
#
# COMPACT_ATOMS: atom_id res chain seq x y z
N MET A 1 21.00 26.40 -3.07
CA MET A 1 21.08 25.00 -2.60
C MET A 1 21.95 24.22 -3.57
N SER A 2 22.82 23.32 -3.09
CA SER A 2 23.63 22.49 -3.98
C SER A 2 22.74 21.53 -4.78
N SER A 3 22.97 21.43 -6.09
CA SER A 3 22.29 20.46 -6.97
C SER A 3 22.52 19.02 -6.52
N LEU A 4 23.60 18.75 -5.77
CA LEU A 4 23.95 17.43 -5.25
C LEU A 4 22.87 16.82 -4.34
N TYR A 5 22.07 17.63 -3.64
CA TYR A 5 21.08 17.16 -2.67
C TYR A 5 19.63 17.39 -3.11
N LYS A 6 19.42 17.73 -4.39
CA LYS A 6 18.13 18.13 -4.97
C LYS A 6 16.99 17.16 -4.63
N ASP A 7 17.18 15.86 -4.83
CA ASP A 7 16.15 14.85 -4.57
C ASP A 7 15.84 14.61 -3.08
N ILE A 8 16.84 14.81 -2.20
CA ILE A 8 16.64 14.72 -0.74
C ILE A 8 15.79 15.90 -0.27
N THR A 9 16.20 17.11 -0.63
CA THR A 9 15.46 18.33 -0.30
C THR A 9 14.05 18.30 -0.88
N LEU A 10 13.88 17.82 -2.11
CA LEU A 10 12.56 17.69 -2.73
C LEU A 10 11.63 16.79 -1.90
N ARG A 11 12.12 15.62 -1.44
CA ARG A 11 11.33 14.72 -0.60
C ARG A 11 10.97 15.35 0.75
N GLU A 12 11.91 16.03 1.39
CA GLU A 12 11.68 16.71 2.67
C GLU A 12 10.63 17.82 2.53
N ASP A 13 10.72 18.63 1.48
CA ASP A 13 9.79 19.73 1.22
C ASP A 13 8.37 19.24 0.93
N VAL A 14 8.26 18.23 0.07
CA VAL A 14 6.99 17.62 -0.30
C VAL A 14 6.38 16.91 0.91
N ALA A 15 7.19 16.26 1.75
CA ALA A 15 6.72 15.55 2.93
C ALA A 15 6.02 16.46 3.95
N GLY A 16 6.35 17.76 3.94
CA GLY A 16 5.69 18.76 4.76
C GLY A 16 4.26 19.10 4.30
N CYS A 17 3.86 18.77 3.08
CA CYS A 17 2.54 19.13 2.56
C CYS A 17 1.40 18.46 3.36
N LEU A 18 0.40 19.25 3.76
CA LEU A 18 -0.78 18.78 4.50
C LEU A 18 -1.83 18.11 3.60
N LEU A 19 -1.63 18.11 2.27
CA LEU A 19 -2.57 17.56 1.29
C LEU A 19 -4.02 18.08 1.49
N CYS A 20 -4.19 19.40 1.63
CA CYS A 20 -5.51 20.01 1.83
C CYS A 20 -6.52 19.58 0.73
N ARG A 21 -7.79 19.40 1.09
CA ARG A 21 -8.87 19.12 0.11
C ARG A 21 -9.09 20.31 -0.83
N ASP A 22 -9.30 21.48 -0.25
CA ASP A 22 -9.53 22.74 -0.95
C ASP A 22 -8.30 23.62 -0.84
N ALA A 23 -7.22 23.22 -1.53
CA ALA A 23 -5.89 23.78 -1.34
C ALA A 23 -5.82 25.31 -1.52
N PRO A 24 -5.59 26.08 -0.44
CA PRO A 24 -5.53 27.54 -0.55
C PRO A 24 -4.35 28.03 -1.38
N CYS A 25 -3.25 27.26 -1.40
CA CYS A 25 -2.07 27.58 -2.20
C CYS A 25 -2.36 27.59 -3.71
N THR A 26 -3.22 26.69 -4.20
CA THR A 26 -3.66 26.67 -5.61
C THR A 26 -4.58 27.84 -5.89
N LYS A 27 -5.56 28.10 -5.01
CA LYS A 27 -6.51 29.23 -5.15
C LYS A 27 -5.80 30.59 -5.15
N ALA A 28 -4.74 30.72 -4.35
CA ALA A 28 -3.95 31.94 -4.24
C ALA A 28 -2.92 32.10 -5.37
N CYS A 29 -2.73 31.12 -6.25
CA CYS A 29 -1.76 31.22 -7.33
C CYS A 29 -2.30 32.12 -8.46
N PRO A 30 -1.69 33.30 -8.73
CA PRO A 30 -2.19 34.23 -9.75
C PRO A 30 -2.01 33.71 -11.19
N TYR A 31 -1.20 32.66 -11.35
CA TYR A 31 -0.91 32.03 -12.64
C TYR A 31 -1.68 30.71 -12.85
N MET A 32 -2.62 30.38 -11.95
CA MET A 32 -3.47 29.18 -12.04
C MET A 32 -2.68 27.86 -12.13
N VAL A 33 -1.46 27.81 -11.58
CA VAL A 33 -0.69 26.57 -11.49
C VAL A 33 -1.40 25.62 -10.52
N GLU A 34 -1.56 24.36 -10.92
CA GLU A 34 -2.18 23.30 -10.10
C GLU A 34 -1.22 22.81 -8.99
N VAL A 35 -0.83 23.73 -8.11
CA VAL A 35 0.21 23.53 -7.08
C VAL A 35 -0.05 22.29 -6.24
N ASP A 36 -1.28 22.13 -5.78
CA ASP A 36 -1.72 21.01 -4.95
C ASP A 36 -1.61 19.67 -5.68
N LYS A 37 -2.03 19.59 -6.96
CA LYS A 37 -1.94 18.35 -7.74
C LYS A 37 -0.49 17.98 -8.02
N ILE A 38 0.35 18.95 -8.38
CA ILE A 38 1.77 18.72 -8.65
C ILE A 38 2.49 18.19 -7.40
N ILE A 39 2.31 18.86 -6.25
CA ILE A 39 2.93 18.46 -4.98
C ILE A 39 2.34 17.14 -4.47
N ARG A 40 1.04 16.89 -4.66
CA ARG A 40 0.41 15.62 -4.31
C ARG A 40 0.99 14.46 -5.12
N SER A 41 1.15 14.63 -6.43
CA SER A 41 1.80 13.61 -7.27
C SER A 41 3.23 13.33 -6.79
N LEU A 42 4.01 14.34 -6.37
CA LEU A 42 5.32 14.11 -5.75
C LEU A 42 5.21 13.34 -4.42
N ARG A 43 4.20 13.67 -3.60
CA ARG A 43 3.96 13.05 -2.29
C ARG A 43 3.64 11.57 -2.42
N PHE A 44 3.01 11.15 -3.52
CA PHE A 44 2.71 9.76 -3.87
C PHE A 44 3.71 9.15 -4.87
N GLU A 45 4.94 9.68 -4.89
CA GLU A 45 6.07 9.15 -5.68
C GLU A 45 5.86 9.14 -7.21
N ASN A 46 4.88 9.90 -7.70
CA ASN A 46 4.57 10.11 -9.11
C ASN A 46 5.29 11.36 -9.66
N LYS A 47 6.63 11.33 -9.65
CA LYS A 47 7.47 12.45 -10.16
C LYS A 47 7.17 12.76 -11.62
N ALA A 48 7.01 11.74 -12.48
CA ALA A 48 6.68 11.92 -13.89
C ALA A 48 5.32 12.65 -14.07
N GLY A 49 4.31 12.23 -13.31
CA GLY A 49 2.99 12.86 -13.33
C GLY A 49 3.01 14.30 -12.80
N SER A 50 3.90 14.63 -11.87
CA SER A 50 4.13 16.01 -11.42
C SER A 50 4.77 16.86 -12.52
N VAL A 51 5.83 16.35 -13.17
CA VAL A 51 6.54 17.05 -14.25
C VAL A 51 5.61 17.32 -15.43
N ASN A 52 4.77 16.35 -15.81
CA ASN A 52 3.80 16.51 -16.89
C ASN A 52 2.73 17.59 -16.61
N LYS A 53 2.45 17.89 -15.33
CA LYS A 53 1.49 18.94 -14.92
C LYS A 53 2.12 20.33 -14.83
N LEU A 54 3.45 20.47 -14.98
CA LEU A 54 4.10 21.78 -14.97
C LEU A 54 3.74 22.56 -16.24
N PRO A 55 3.58 23.89 -16.15
CA PRO A 55 3.54 24.74 -17.33
C PRO A 55 4.90 24.71 -18.05
N ASP A 56 4.91 24.93 -19.36
CA ASP A 56 6.15 24.90 -20.16
C ASP A 56 7.12 26.02 -19.76
N VAL A 57 6.58 27.17 -19.37
CA VAL A 57 7.33 28.27 -18.75
C VAL A 57 6.88 28.38 -17.30
N LEU A 58 7.81 28.22 -16.36
CA LEU A 58 7.47 28.23 -14.93
C LEU A 58 7.28 29.67 -14.43
N PRO A 59 6.04 30.12 -14.12
CA PRO A 59 5.81 31.48 -13.64
C PRO A 59 6.33 31.69 -12.20
N CYS A 60 6.68 30.60 -11.50
CA CYS A 60 7.23 30.70 -10.16
C CYS A 60 8.57 31.42 -10.13
N ASP A 61 9.36 31.52 -11.21
CA ASP A 61 10.61 32.29 -11.17
C ASP A 61 10.37 33.81 -11.17
N THR A 62 9.29 34.29 -11.79
CA THR A 62 8.95 35.72 -11.90
C THR A 62 7.90 36.19 -10.89
N CYS A 63 7.24 35.28 -10.18
CA CYS A 63 6.24 35.63 -9.16
C CYS A 63 6.92 36.17 -7.89
N GLU A 64 6.91 37.48 -7.65
CA GLU A 64 7.61 38.08 -6.49
C GLU A 64 6.91 37.78 -5.16
N ASP A 65 5.60 37.99 -5.07
CA ASP A 65 4.84 37.94 -3.81
C ASP A 65 4.58 36.52 -3.26
N LYS A 66 4.79 35.48 -4.07
CA LYS A 66 4.55 34.06 -3.72
C LYS A 66 3.28 33.82 -2.86
N PRO A 67 2.10 34.33 -3.23
CA PRO A 67 0.89 34.28 -2.40
C PRO A 67 0.46 32.84 -2.03
N CYS A 68 0.85 31.84 -2.83
CA CYS A 68 0.63 30.44 -2.54
C CYS A 68 1.34 29.95 -1.26
N LYS A 69 2.51 30.53 -0.91
CA LYS A 69 3.24 30.22 0.32
C LYS A 69 2.56 30.86 1.53
N GLU A 70 2.13 32.10 1.39
CA GLU A 70 1.40 32.83 2.44
C GLU A 70 0.06 32.16 2.76
N ALA A 71 -0.68 31.73 1.73
CA ALA A 71 -1.94 31.01 1.89
C ALA A 71 -1.78 29.58 2.44
N CYS A 72 -0.57 29.02 2.46
CA CYS A 72 -0.33 27.65 2.86
C CYS A 72 -0.66 27.44 4.35
N LEU A 73 -1.67 26.60 4.65
CA LEU A 73 -2.12 26.36 6.02
C LEU A 73 -1.04 25.78 6.96
N LYS A 74 -0.01 25.12 6.41
CA LYS A 74 1.14 24.65 7.20
C LYS A 74 1.86 25.80 7.91
N GLY A 75 1.83 27.01 7.35
CA GLY A 75 2.37 28.21 7.97
C GLY A 75 1.72 28.56 9.31
N LYS A 76 0.50 28.05 9.58
CA LYS A 76 -0.15 28.20 10.89
C LYS A 76 0.40 27.24 11.95
N LEU A 77 1.07 26.16 11.53
CA LEU A 77 1.71 25.20 12.43
C LEU A 77 3.19 25.52 12.63
N ASN A 78 3.91 25.76 11.52
CA ASN A 78 5.33 26.13 11.52
C ASN A 78 5.69 26.87 10.22
N THR A 79 6.58 26.29 9.40
CA THR A 79 7.00 26.86 8.12
C THR A 79 6.07 26.42 6.99
N PRO A 80 5.60 27.33 6.11
CA PRO A 80 4.92 26.96 4.87
C PRO A 80 5.68 25.94 4.02
N VAL A 81 4.94 25.22 3.16
CA VAL A 81 5.56 24.37 2.14
C VAL A 81 6.37 25.25 1.17
N GLN A 82 7.58 24.83 0.82
CA GLN A 82 8.46 25.56 -0.09
C GLN A 82 8.04 25.36 -1.56
N ILE A 83 6.83 25.82 -1.90
CA ILE A 83 6.16 25.57 -3.19
C ILE A 83 7.03 25.98 -4.38
N ASP A 84 7.54 27.20 -4.36
CA ASP A 84 8.41 27.76 -5.40
C ASP A 84 9.68 26.91 -5.60
N ARG A 85 10.30 26.48 -4.51
CA ARG A 85 11.47 25.61 -4.54
C ARG A 85 11.14 24.23 -5.09
N ILE A 86 10.00 23.66 -4.70
CA ILE A 86 9.53 22.37 -5.23
C ILE A 86 9.35 22.47 -6.75
N MET A 87 8.64 23.49 -7.24
CA MET A 87 8.40 23.65 -8.68
C MET A 87 9.70 23.80 -9.46
N LYS A 88 10.61 24.65 -8.97
CA LYS A 88 11.94 24.84 -9.58
C LYS A 88 12.79 23.57 -9.55
N ASN A 89 12.65 22.75 -8.52
CA ASN A 89 13.35 21.47 -8.46
C ASN A 89 12.89 20.48 -9.53
N ILE A 90 11.71 20.63 -10.13
CA ILE A 90 11.24 19.71 -11.15
C ILE A 90 11.08 20.35 -12.54
N SER A 91 11.41 21.64 -12.69
CA SER A 91 11.25 22.39 -13.96
C SER A 91 12.15 21.91 -15.09
N ASP A 92 13.36 21.45 -14.75
CA ASP A 92 14.36 21.03 -15.73
C ASP A 92 14.21 19.55 -16.13
N GLU A 93 13.24 18.85 -15.52
CA GLU A 93 12.96 17.45 -15.83
C GLU A 93 12.18 17.35 -17.14
N THR A 94 12.48 16.31 -17.93
CA THR A 94 11.81 16.10 -19.21
C THR A 94 10.41 15.52 -19.00
N LYS A 95 9.40 16.16 -19.61
CA LYS A 95 8.04 15.62 -19.66
C LYS A 95 8.02 14.27 -20.37
N ILE A 96 7.28 13.33 -19.81
CA ILE A 96 7.12 11.98 -20.38
C ILE A 96 5.88 12.00 -21.28
N LYS A 97 6.07 11.67 -22.55
CA LYS A 97 4.94 11.47 -23.46
C LYS A 97 4.19 10.21 -23.04
N GLU A 98 2.94 10.38 -22.62
CA GLU A 98 2.05 9.26 -22.34
C GLU A 98 1.78 8.50 -23.64
N LYS A 99 2.07 7.20 -23.64
CA LYS A 99 1.73 6.27 -24.73
C LYS A 99 0.37 5.66 -24.41
N GLU A 100 -0.30 5.13 -25.43
CA GLU A 100 -1.49 4.31 -25.22
C GLU A 100 -1.08 3.01 -24.51
N VAL A 101 -1.46 2.89 -23.23
CA VAL A 101 -1.19 1.74 -22.37
C VAL A 101 -2.49 1.23 -21.79
N ASP A 102 -2.70 -0.07 -21.90
CA ASP A 102 -3.86 -0.77 -21.36
C ASP A 102 -3.63 -1.15 -19.88
N LEU A 103 -4.45 -0.60 -18.99
CA LEU A 103 -4.45 -0.98 -17.57
C LEU A 103 -5.48 -2.05 -17.23
N SER A 104 -6.32 -2.45 -18.17
CA SER A 104 -7.37 -3.42 -17.90
C SER A 104 -6.80 -4.79 -17.56
N ILE A 105 -7.54 -5.53 -16.74
CA ILE A 105 -7.21 -6.90 -16.33
C ILE A 105 -8.47 -7.75 -16.41
N ASP A 106 -8.30 -9.06 -16.58
CA ASP A 106 -9.35 -10.04 -16.34
C ASP A 106 -9.03 -10.80 -15.07
N PHE A 107 -9.75 -10.52 -13.99
CA PHE A 107 -9.54 -11.13 -12.70
C PHE A 107 -10.64 -12.14 -12.39
N CYS A 108 -10.27 -13.42 -12.26
CA CYS A 108 -11.23 -14.52 -12.09
C CYS A 108 -12.31 -14.55 -13.20
N ASN A 109 -11.93 -14.22 -14.44
CA ASN A 109 -12.80 -14.06 -15.61
C ASN A 109 -13.79 -12.89 -15.53
N VAL A 110 -13.56 -11.92 -14.62
CA VAL A 110 -14.30 -10.67 -14.57
C VAL A 110 -13.40 -9.55 -15.10
N HIS A 111 -13.88 -8.84 -16.12
CA HIS A 111 -13.16 -7.73 -16.71
C HIS A 111 -13.15 -6.51 -15.77
N CYS A 112 -11.98 -5.90 -15.60
CA CYS A 112 -11.77 -4.71 -14.78
C CYS A 112 -11.06 -3.63 -15.61
N GLU A 113 -11.53 -2.39 -15.52
CA GLU A 113 -10.96 -1.23 -16.21
C GLU A 113 -9.51 -0.93 -15.79
N ASN A 114 -9.16 -1.26 -14.55
CA ASN A 114 -7.82 -1.15 -13.98
C ASN A 114 -7.68 -2.06 -12.74
N PRO A 115 -6.47 -2.31 -12.19
CA PRO A 115 -6.30 -3.27 -11.10
C PRO A 115 -6.72 -2.74 -9.72
N PHE A 116 -7.17 -1.49 -9.58
CA PHE A 116 -7.32 -0.83 -8.28
C PHE A 116 -8.75 -0.91 -7.74
N PHE A 117 -8.89 -1.62 -6.62
CA PHE A 117 -10.14 -1.83 -5.92
C PHE A 117 -10.08 -1.26 -4.50
N LEU A 118 -11.20 -0.77 -3.99
CA LEU A 118 -11.34 -0.56 -2.55
C LEU A 118 -11.37 -1.93 -1.86
N SER A 119 -10.71 -2.09 -0.70
CA SER A 119 -10.82 -3.32 0.10
C SER A 119 -12.03 -3.27 1.03
N SER A 120 -12.61 -4.45 1.32
CA SER A 120 -13.66 -4.63 2.34
C SER A 120 -13.21 -4.04 3.67
N SER A 121 -13.81 -2.90 4.02
CA SER A 121 -13.49 -2.06 5.17
C SER A 121 -14.45 -0.86 5.20
N VAL A 122 -14.25 0.08 6.12
CA VAL A 122 -15.02 1.33 6.17
C VAL A 122 -15.05 2.10 4.86
N VAL A 123 -14.04 1.99 4.00
CA VAL A 123 -13.96 2.78 2.77
C VAL A 123 -14.93 2.30 1.69
N GLY A 124 -15.64 1.19 1.89
CA GLY A 124 -16.62 0.65 0.94
C GLY A 124 -17.88 0.13 1.66
N ASN A 125 -18.48 0.96 2.53
CA ASN A 125 -19.55 0.53 3.45
C ASN A 125 -20.99 0.83 2.96
N ASN A 126 -21.20 1.85 2.13
CA ASN A 126 -22.52 2.26 1.67
C ASN A 126 -22.51 2.79 0.23
N TYR A 127 -23.69 3.10 -0.29
CA TYR A 127 -23.86 3.58 -1.67
C TYR A 127 -23.05 4.84 -1.97
N GLU A 128 -23.16 5.89 -1.14
CA GLU A 128 -22.53 7.19 -1.40
C GLU A 128 -21.00 7.09 -1.44
N MET A 129 -20.43 6.29 -0.54
CA MET A 129 -18.99 6.07 -0.46
C MET A 129 -18.46 5.37 -1.71
N VAL A 130 -19.12 4.29 -2.13
CA VAL A 130 -18.69 3.50 -3.29
C VAL A 130 -18.95 4.23 -4.60
N ALA A 131 -20.12 4.86 -4.75
CA ALA A 131 -20.47 5.64 -5.93
C ALA A 131 -19.43 6.74 -6.18
N LYS A 132 -19.06 7.49 -5.13
CA LYS A 132 -18.00 8.49 -5.22
C LYS A 132 -16.65 7.91 -5.65
N ALA A 133 -16.28 6.73 -5.15
CA ALA A 133 -15.04 6.08 -5.56
C ALA A 133 -15.08 5.67 -7.04
N PHE A 134 -16.21 5.12 -7.51
CA PHE A 134 -16.40 4.77 -8.92
C PHE A 134 -16.33 5.99 -9.84
N GLU A 135 -16.97 7.10 -9.48
CA GLU A 135 -16.89 8.38 -10.19
C GLU A 135 -15.45 8.91 -10.30
N MET A 136 -14.61 8.61 -9.30
CA MET A 136 -13.20 9.02 -9.27
C MET A 136 -12.26 8.05 -10.02
N GLY A 137 -12.76 6.94 -10.56
CA GLY A 137 -11.98 6.04 -11.40
C GLY A 137 -11.52 4.73 -10.75
N TRP A 138 -11.98 4.41 -9.54
CA TRP A 138 -11.80 3.06 -8.98
C TRP A 138 -12.53 2.04 -9.86
N SER A 139 -11.90 0.91 -10.18
CA SER A 139 -12.49 -0.10 -11.07
C SER A 139 -13.48 -1.01 -10.34
N GLY A 140 -13.34 -1.13 -9.02
CA GLY A 140 -14.18 -2.01 -8.22
C GLY A 140 -14.05 -1.78 -6.73
N VAL A 141 -14.88 -2.51 -5.98
CA VAL A 141 -14.89 -2.51 -4.51
C VAL A 141 -15.07 -3.93 -4.02
N ALA A 142 -14.26 -4.33 -3.03
CA ALA A 142 -14.70 -5.31 -2.06
C ALA A 142 -15.54 -4.59 -1.02
N PHE A 143 -16.85 -4.82 -1.07
CA PHE A 143 -17.82 -4.19 -0.19
C PHE A 143 -17.58 -4.65 1.25
N LYS A 144 -17.85 -3.80 2.24
CA LYS A 144 -17.67 -4.13 3.66
C LYS A 144 -18.35 -5.46 3.96
N THR A 145 -17.67 -6.34 4.70
CA THR A 145 -18.14 -7.69 5.02
C THR A 145 -19.57 -7.70 5.58
N ILE A 146 -20.45 -8.47 4.94
CA ILE A 146 -21.88 -8.59 5.26
C ILE A 146 -22.13 -9.90 6.01
N GLY A 147 -22.88 -9.82 7.09
CA GLY A 147 -23.38 -10.98 7.85
C GLY A 147 -24.91 -10.94 7.97
N LEU A 148 -25.48 -11.93 8.67
CA LEU A 148 -26.91 -11.97 8.99
C LEU A 148 -27.27 -11.21 10.28
N PHE A 149 -26.26 -10.77 11.03
CA PHE A 149 -26.42 -9.98 12.24
C PHE A 149 -25.73 -8.61 12.08
N VAL A 150 -26.19 -7.64 12.87
CA VAL A 150 -25.55 -6.32 12.98
C VAL A 150 -24.70 -6.30 14.25
N PRO A 151 -23.38 -6.04 14.15
CA PRO A 151 -22.49 -6.02 15.30
C PRO A 151 -22.77 -4.81 16.21
N LYS A 152 -22.50 -4.97 17.51
CA LYS A 152 -22.47 -3.85 18.47
C LYS A 152 -21.04 -3.30 18.53
N GLU A 153 -20.79 -2.26 17.74
CA GLU A 153 -19.47 -1.64 17.64
C GLU A 153 -19.06 -0.87 18.90
N VAL A 154 -17.75 -0.78 19.10
CA VAL A 154 -17.14 0.03 20.16
C VAL A 154 -16.64 1.38 19.63
N SER A 155 -16.38 2.31 20.55
CA SER A 155 -15.81 3.62 20.24
C SER A 155 -14.92 4.12 21.38
N PRO A 156 -13.71 4.66 21.09
CA PRO A 156 -13.05 4.72 19.78
C PRO A 156 -12.59 3.33 19.30
N ARG A 157 -12.48 3.14 17.97
CA ARG A 157 -12.06 1.86 17.37
C ARG A 157 -10.88 1.93 16.41
N PHE A 158 -10.29 3.12 16.26
CA PHE A 158 -9.13 3.35 15.41
C PHE A 158 -8.04 4.10 16.17
N ALA A 159 -6.80 3.75 15.90
CA ALA A 159 -5.62 4.49 16.34
C ALA A 159 -4.48 4.31 15.33
N ALA A 160 -3.46 5.17 15.42
CA ALA A 160 -2.29 5.10 14.57
C ALA A 160 -1.02 4.93 15.41
N LEU A 161 -0.11 4.07 14.94
CA LEU A 161 1.25 4.03 15.47
C LEU A 161 2.03 5.22 14.92
N THR A 162 2.66 5.98 15.80
CA THR A 162 3.51 7.12 15.45
C THR A 162 4.95 6.85 15.87
N LYS A 163 5.91 7.48 15.19
CA LYS A 163 7.33 7.43 15.58
C LYS A 163 8.01 8.73 15.16
N GLU A 164 8.64 9.40 16.11
CA GLU A 164 9.31 10.69 15.85
C GLU A 164 8.36 11.67 15.15
N ASN A 165 8.78 12.32 14.06
CA ASN A 165 7.94 13.23 13.27
C ASN A 165 7.10 12.52 12.20
N VAL A 166 6.93 11.19 12.28
CA VAL A 166 6.09 10.41 11.38
C VAL A 166 4.76 10.10 12.09
N PRO A 167 3.67 10.84 11.80
CA PRO A 167 2.41 10.73 12.53
C PRO A 167 1.59 9.49 12.14
N PHE A 168 2.02 8.72 11.14
CA PHE A 168 1.30 7.55 10.65
C PHE A 168 2.30 6.52 10.12
N VAL A 169 2.74 5.62 11.00
CA VAL A 169 3.63 4.49 10.68
C VAL A 169 2.81 3.25 10.33
N GLY A 170 1.72 3.02 11.08
CA GLY A 170 0.71 2.02 10.79
C GLY A 170 -0.57 2.32 11.53
N PHE A 171 -1.58 1.50 11.31
CA PHE A 171 -2.96 1.75 11.75
C PHE A 171 -3.54 0.51 12.41
N LYS A 172 -4.12 0.67 13.60
CA LYS A 172 -4.85 -0.40 14.28
C LYS A 172 -6.32 -0.10 14.27
N ASN A 173 -7.10 -1.12 13.95
CA ASN A 173 -8.54 -1.13 14.14
C ASN A 173 -8.95 -2.27 15.08
N ILE A 174 -10.06 -2.04 15.79
CA ILE A 174 -10.81 -3.05 16.54
C ILE A 174 -12.27 -3.12 16.04
N GLU A 175 -12.45 -2.82 14.75
CA GLU A 175 -13.75 -2.82 14.07
C GLU A 175 -14.14 -4.26 13.64
N GLN A 176 -15.44 -4.52 13.57
CA GLN A 176 -16.04 -5.78 13.14
C GLN A 176 -16.55 -5.70 11.68
N ILE A 177 -17.63 -6.40 11.36
CA ILE A 177 -18.27 -6.43 10.03
C ILE A 177 -19.15 -5.18 9.79
N SER A 178 -19.93 -5.15 8.70
CA SER A 178 -20.85 -4.03 8.40
C SER A 178 -21.79 -3.74 9.57
N ASP A 179 -21.97 -2.46 9.90
CA ASP A 179 -22.91 -1.95 10.89
C ASP A 179 -24.31 -1.67 10.29
N HIS A 180 -24.48 -1.94 8.99
CA HIS A 180 -25.77 -1.89 8.30
C HIS A 180 -26.48 -3.24 8.36
N THR A 181 -27.81 -3.20 8.33
CA THR A 181 -28.63 -4.41 8.19
C THR A 181 -28.38 -5.11 6.85
N LEU A 182 -28.72 -6.40 6.77
CA LEU A 182 -28.61 -7.15 5.52
C LEU A 182 -29.42 -6.49 4.39
N GLU A 183 -30.62 -5.99 4.71
CA GLU A 183 -31.50 -5.33 3.73
C GLU A 183 -30.88 -4.05 3.16
N GLU A 184 -30.31 -3.20 4.01
CA GLU A 184 -29.61 -1.98 3.59
C GLU A 184 -28.41 -2.32 2.69
N ASN A 185 -27.56 -3.27 3.11
CA ASN A 185 -26.40 -3.69 2.32
C ASN A 185 -26.82 -4.23 0.93
N VAL A 186 -27.87 -5.06 0.87
CA VAL A 186 -28.43 -5.55 -0.40
C VAL A 186 -28.96 -4.40 -1.25
N GLY A 187 -29.65 -3.43 -0.64
CA GLY A 187 -30.14 -2.23 -1.31
C GLY A 187 -29.03 -1.43 -1.95
N PHE A 188 -27.93 -1.19 -1.21
CA PHE A 188 -26.76 -0.49 -1.71
C PHE A 188 -26.13 -1.21 -2.91
N ILE A 189 -25.91 -2.54 -2.81
CA ILE A 189 -25.31 -3.32 -3.91
C ILE A 189 -26.19 -3.26 -5.17
N LYS A 190 -27.51 -3.46 -5.04
CA LYS A 190 -28.45 -3.38 -6.17
C LYS A 190 -28.41 -2.01 -6.84
N GLN A 191 -28.41 -0.95 -6.05
CA GLN A 191 -28.38 0.42 -6.57
C GLN A 191 -27.03 0.75 -7.23
N LEU A 192 -25.92 0.32 -6.63
CA LEU A 192 -24.59 0.46 -7.20
C LEU A 192 -24.50 -0.25 -8.55
N LYS A 193 -24.91 -1.52 -8.62
CA LYS A 193 -24.82 -2.29 -9.87
C LYS A 193 -25.71 -1.71 -10.97
N LYS A 194 -26.90 -1.21 -10.61
CA LYS A 194 -27.80 -0.50 -11.55
C LYS A 194 -27.15 0.77 -12.10
N ASN A 195 -26.53 1.59 -11.25
CA ASN A 195 -26.01 2.90 -11.64
C ASN A 195 -24.61 2.82 -12.28
N TYR A 196 -23.85 1.77 -11.96
CA TYR A 196 -22.46 1.55 -12.38
C TYR A 196 -22.26 0.13 -12.94
N PRO A 197 -22.93 -0.24 -14.06
CA PRO A 197 -22.93 -1.62 -14.55
C PRO A 197 -21.55 -2.14 -14.98
N THR A 198 -20.63 -1.25 -15.37
CA THR A 198 -19.25 -1.62 -15.77
C THR A 198 -18.32 -1.81 -14.58
N LYS A 199 -18.70 -1.33 -13.39
CA LYS A 199 -17.87 -1.44 -12.18
C LYS A 199 -18.08 -2.80 -11.52
N VAL A 200 -17.01 -3.29 -10.91
CA VAL A 200 -16.97 -4.61 -10.28
C VAL A 200 -17.30 -4.50 -8.80
N ILE A 201 -18.29 -5.27 -8.35
CA ILE A 201 -18.67 -5.38 -6.94
C ILE A 201 -18.31 -6.77 -6.44
N VAL A 202 -17.33 -6.82 -5.54
CA VAL A 202 -16.99 -8.01 -4.77
C VAL A 202 -17.75 -7.95 -3.44
N ALA A 203 -18.74 -8.81 -3.24
CA ALA A 203 -19.47 -8.87 -1.97
C ALA A 203 -18.68 -9.69 -0.95
N SER A 204 -18.07 -9.01 0.04
CA SER A 204 -17.43 -9.69 1.16
C SER A 204 -18.51 -10.21 2.12
N ILE A 205 -18.46 -11.49 2.48
CA ILE A 205 -19.46 -12.10 3.37
C ILE A 205 -18.80 -12.87 4.52
N MET A 206 -19.55 -13.03 5.61
CA MET A 206 -19.17 -13.87 6.75
C MET A 206 -20.41 -14.48 7.40
N GLY A 207 -20.51 -15.81 7.36
CA GLY A 207 -21.53 -16.59 8.07
C GLY A 207 -20.97 -17.30 9.30
N GLN A 208 -21.85 -17.72 10.22
CA GLN A 208 -21.47 -18.46 11.42
C GLN A 208 -21.45 -19.99 11.21
N ASN A 209 -22.13 -20.48 10.17
CA ASN A 209 -22.25 -21.91 9.84
C ASN A 209 -22.47 -22.10 8.33
N GLU A 210 -22.43 -23.35 7.85
CA GLU A 210 -22.58 -23.66 6.41
C GLU A 210 -23.87 -23.09 5.79
N GLN A 211 -24.99 -23.13 6.53
CA GLN A 211 -26.27 -22.64 6.05
C GLN A 211 -26.21 -21.13 5.80
N GLU A 212 -25.62 -20.37 6.70
CA GLU A 212 -25.46 -18.92 6.55
C GLU A 212 -24.51 -18.55 5.41
N TRP A 213 -23.37 -19.24 5.30
CA TRP A 213 -22.44 -19.02 4.17
C TRP A 213 -23.11 -19.28 2.82
N THR A 214 -23.91 -20.34 2.74
CA THR A 214 -24.71 -20.66 1.54
C THR A 214 -25.73 -19.55 1.27
N LYS A 215 -26.49 -19.16 2.31
CA LYS A 215 -27.57 -18.17 2.17
C LYS A 215 -27.07 -16.78 1.80
N LEU A 216 -26.00 -16.31 2.44
CA LEU A 216 -25.37 -15.03 2.12
C LEU A 216 -24.88 -15.01 0.67
N ALA A 217 -24.27 -16.09 0.19
CA ALA A 217 -23.81 -16.21 -1.19
C ALA A 217 -24.97 -16.11 -2.20
N GLU A 218 -26.10 -16.77 -1.93
CA GLU A 218 -27.32 -16.66 -2.76
C GLU A 218 -27.81 -15.21 -2.82
N ILE A 219 -28.00 -14.58 -1.66
CA ILE A 219 -28.55 -13.22 -1.57
C ILE A 219 -27.63 -12.21 -2.27
N MET A 220 -26.31 -12.30 -2.07
CA MET A 220 -25.37 -11.39 -2.73
C MET A 220 -25.30 -11.61 -4.23
N THR A 221 -25.46 -12.85 -4.69
CA THR A 221 -25.56 -13.17 -6.13
C THR A 221 -26.81 -12.51 -6.73
N GLU A 222 -27.97 -12.66 -6.08
CA GLU A 222 -29.22 -12.03 -6.50
C GLU A 222 -29.19 -10.49 -6.41
N ALA A 223 -28.39 -9.93 -5.50
CA ALA A 223 -28.18 -8.50 -5.39
C ALA A 223 -27.38 -7.91 -6.56
N GLY A 224 -26.69 -8.75 -7.34
CA GLY A 224 -25.88 -8.33 -8.49
C GLY A 224 -24.39 -8.17 -8.19
N ALA A 225 -23.87 -8.86 -7.16
CA ALA A 225 -22.43 -8.96 -6.98
C ALA A 225 -21.79 -9.67 -8.20
N ASP A 226 -20.56 -9.28 -8.55
CA ASP A 226 -19.79 -9.92 -9.63
C ASP A 226 -18.89 -11.04 -9.08
N ILE A 227 -18.44 -10.92 -7.83
CA ILE A 227 -17.56 -11.86 -7.13
C ILE A 227 -18.00 -11.95 -5.66
N ILE A 228 -17.87 -13.12 -5.03
CA ILE A 228 -18.04 -13.29 -3.58
C ILE A 228 -16.66 -13.38 -2.91
N GLU A 229 -16.40 -12.61 -1.85
CA GLU A 229 -15.19 -12.72 -1.02
C GLU A 229 -15.53 -13.33 0.35
N CYS A 230 -15.02 -14.52 0.63
CA CYS A 230 -15.17 -15.16 1.93
C CYS A 230 -14.16 -14.57 2.93
N ASN A 231 -14.66 -13.82 3.92
CA ASN A 231 -13.79 -13.27 4.97
C ASN A 231 -13.51 -14.31 6.07
N PHE A 232 -12.46 -15.11 5.88
CA PHE A 232 -11.98 -16.08 6.89
C PHE A 232 -11.04 -15.46 7.92
N SER A 233 -11.03 -14.14 8.05
CA SER A 233 -9.88 -13.44 8.60
C SER A 233 -10.19 -12.36 9.63
N CYS A 234 -11.46 -12.15 10.00
CA CYS A 234 -11.84 -11.11 10.97
C CYS A 234 -11.23 -11.37 12.36
N PRO A 235 -10.29 -10.55 12.86
CA PRO A 235 -9.60 -10.82 14.12
C PRO A 235 -10.39 -10.41 15.37
N GLN A 236 -11.53 -9.73 15.20
CA GLN A 236 -12.33 -9.14 16.29
C GLN A 236 -13.62 -9.92 16.60
N MET A 237 -13.85 -11.06 15.94
CA MET A 237 -15.00 -11.90 16.26
C MET A 237 -14.75 -12.66 17.56
N VAL A 238 -15.71 -12.61 18.48
CA VAL A 238 -15.56 -13.06 19.87
C VAL A 238 -15.95 -14.54 20.05
N GLU A 239 -16.70 -15.14 19.13
CA GLU A 239 -17.08 -16.56 19.22
C GLU A 239 -15.97 -17.47 18.65
N GLU A 240 -15.61 -18.51 19.42
CA GLU A 240 -14.69 -19.56 18.98
C GLU A 240 -15.18 -20.19 17.67
N GLY A 241 -14.30 -20.27 16.66
CA GLY A 241 -14.62 -20.83 15.35
C GLY A 241 -15.14 -19.82 14.31
N LEU A 242 -15.08 -18.51 14.59
CA LEU A 242 -15.36 -17.44 13.62
C LEU A 242 -14.12 -16.61 13.26
N GLY A 243 -14.21 -15.85 12.16
CA GLY A 243 -13.18 -14.87 11.79
C GLY A 243 -11.79 -15.48 11.59
N SER A 244 -10.74 -14.86 12.13
CA SER A 244 -9.35 -15.26 11.91
C SER A 244 -8.99 -16.67 12.39
N ASP A 245 -9.81 -17.26 13.28
CA ASP A 245 -9.59 -18.61 13.78
C ASP A 245 -10.04 -19.65 12.74
N VAL A 246 -11.01 -19.30 11.89
CA VAL A 246 -11.35 -20.06 10.68
C VAL A 246 -10.17 -20.05 9.72
N GLY A 247 -9.62 -18.89 9.39
CA GLY A 247 -8.54 -18.76 8.38
C GLY A 247 -7.23 -19.44 8.77
N GLN A 248 -7.06 -19.79 10.05
CA GLN A 248 -5.94 -20.58 10.55
C GLN A 248 -6.18 -22.09 10.43
N ASN A 249 -7.43 -22.54 10.24
CA ASN A 249 -7.83 -23.94 10.13
C ASN A 249 -8.21 -24.29 8.68
N PRO A 250 -7.36 -25.04 7.95
CA PRO A 250 -7.63 -25.43 6.56
C PRO A 250 -8.93 -26.23 6.37
N GLU A 251 -9.35 -27.02 7.37
CA GLU A 251 -10.59 -27.80 7.28
C GLU A 251 -11.82 -26.88 7.32
N LEU A 252 -11.85 -25.90 8.24
CA LEU A 252 -12.93 -24.91 8.31
C LEU A 252 -12.95 -24.03 7.05
N VAL A 253 -11.79 -23.61 6.55
CA VAL A 253 -11.67 -22.90 5.28
C VAL A 253 -12.31 -23.70 4.14
N ALA A 254 -12.02 -25.00 4.05
CA ALA A 254 -12.59 -25.86 3.03
C ALA A 254 -14.11 -26.05 3.19
N ILE A 255 -14.60 -26.24 4.42
CA ILE A 255 -16.03 -26.39 4.73
C ILE A 255 -16.81 -25.16 4.28
N TYR A 256 -16.39 -23.97 4.72
CA TYR A 256 -17.12 -22.74 4.41
C TYR A 256 -16.96 -22.31 2.96
N THR A 257 -15.80 -22.57 2.33
CA THR A 257 -15.66 -22.36 0.88
C THR A 257 -16.63 -23.25 0.09
N LYS A 258 -16.76 -24.54 0.46
CA LYS A 258 -17.76 -25.44 -0.15
C LYS A 258 -19.18 -24.95 0.07
N ALA A 259 -19.49 -24.46 1.27
CA ALA A 259 -20.80 -23.90 1.59
C ALA A 259 -21.12 -22.67 0.73
N THR A 260 -20.20 -21.69 0.63
CA THR A 260 -20.35 -20.55 -0.28
C THR A 260 -20.54 -21.00 -1.73
N ARG A 261 -19.77 -21.98 -2.20
CA ARG A 261 -19.91 -22.55 -3.55
C ARG A 261 -21.27 -23.23 -3.80
N LYS A 262 -21.93 -23.78 -2.78
CA LYS A 262 -23.31 -24.30 -2.92
C LYS A 262 -24.29 -23.16 -3.26
N GLY A 263 -24.11 -21.99 -2.65
CA GLY A 263 -25.00 -20.83 -2.81
C GLY A 263 -24.73 -19.94 -4.03
N THR A 264 -23.60 -20.10 -4.71
CA THR A 264 -23.28 -19.26 -5.88
C THR A 264 -22.46 -19.95 -6.98
N LYS A 265 -22.68 -19.50 -8.22
CA LYS A 265 -21.84 -19.83 -9.39
C LYS A 265 -20.83 -18.73 -9.72
N LEU A 266 -20.91 -17.58 -9.05
CA LEU A 266 -19.94 -16.49 -9.20
C LEU A 266 -18.53 -16.93 -8.78
N PRO A 267 -17.48 -16.24 -9.25
CA PRO A 267 -16.15 -16.42 -8.68
C PRO A 267 -16.13 -16.21 -7.17
N ILE A 268 -15.32 -17.02 -6.47
CA ILE A 268 -15.15 -16.94 -5.02
C ILE A 268 -13.70 -16.59 -4.71
N LEU A 269 -13.48 -15.54 -3.94
CA LEU A 269 -12.19 -15.21 -3.34
C LEU A 269 -12.16 -15.68 -1.91
N ALA A 270 -11.11 -16.39 -1.51
CA ALA A 270 -10.87 -16.71 -0.11
C ALA A 270 -9.91 -15.68 0.49
N LYS A 271 -10.37 -14.84 1.43
CA LYS A 271 -9.55 -13.79 2.05
C LYS A 271 -8.74 -14.36 3.21
N MET A 272 -7.42 -14.36 3.06
CA MET A 272 -6.49 -15.03 3.97
C MET A 272 -5.98 -14.13 5.10
N THR A 273 -5.79 -14.74 6.27
CA THR A 273 -5.28 -14.09 7.48
C THR A 273 -3.76 -14.22 7.49
N PRO A 274 -3.00 -13.14 7.75
CA PRO A 274 -1.54 -13.23 7.91
C PRO A 274 -1.12 -13.80 9.27
N ASN A 275 -2.07 -14.11 10.15
CA ASN A 275 -1.82 -14.61 11.51
C ASN A 275 -1.51 -16.12 11.51
N VAL A 276 -0.68 -16.57 10.57
CA VAL A 276 -0.23 -17.94 10.36
C VAL A 276 1.23 -17.95 9.91
N GLY A 277 1.97 -19.03 10.19
CA GLY A 277 3.33 -19.19 9.66
C GLY A 277 3.33 -19.43 8.13
N ARG A 278 2.40 -20.25 7.65
CA ARG A 278 2.28 -20.70 6.25
C ARG A 278 0.87 -20.48 5.73
N MET A 279 0.68 -19.41 4.94
CA MET A 279 -0.62 -19.05 4.35
C MET A 279 -1.02 -19.97 3.19
N GLU A 280 -0.04 -20.63 2.57
CA GLU A 280 -0.24 -21.52 1.44
C GLU A 280 -1.13 -22.71 1.83
N VAL A 281 -1.07 -23.16 3.10
CA VAL A 281 -1.86 -24.31 3.58
C VAL A 281 -3.37 -24.03 3.54
N PRO A 282 -3.90 -23.00 4.24
CA PRO A 282 -5.33 -22.66 4.12
C PRO A 282 -5.71 -22.17 2.71
N ALA A 283 -4.81 -21.49 1.98
CA ALA A 283 -5.08 -21.06 0.60
C ALA A 283 -5.28 -22.26 -0.36
N MET A 284 -4.45 -23.30 -0.27
CA MET A 284 -4.64 -24.54 -1.03
C MET A 284 -5.98 -25.20 -0.68
N ALA A 285 -6.32 -25.28 0.61
CA ALA A 285 -7.59 -25.85 1.05
C ALA A 285 -8.80 -25.09 0.48
N ALA A 286 -8.73 -23.75 0.40
CA ALA A 286 -9.75 -22.93 -0.25
C ALA A 286 -9.87 -23.23 -1.75
N MET A 287 -8.75 -23.25 -2.48
CA MET A 287 -8.75 -23.53 -3.93
C MET A 287 -9.31 -24.94 -4.22
N GLU A 288 -8.86 -25.96 -3.48
CA GLU A 288 -9.35 -27.34 -3.59
C GLU A 288 -10.85 -27.47 -3.23
N ALA A 289 -11.36 -26.58 -2.38
CA ALA A 289 -12.77 -26.51 -1.98
C ALA A 289 -13.67 -25.73 -2.96
N GLY A 290 -13.12 -25.12 -4.01
CA GLY A 290 -13.87 -24.44 -5.06
C GLY A 290 -13.81 -22.91 -5.04
N ALA A 291 -12.84 -22.33 -4.32
CA ALA A 291 -12.46 -20.93 -4.53
C ALA A 291 -11.88 -20.76 -5.94
N THR A 292 -12.13 -19.59 -6.54
CA THR A 292 -11.63 -19.20 -7.87
C THR A 292 -10.32 -18.44 -7.75
N GLY A 293 -10.10 -17.74 -6.65
CA GLY A 293 -8.87 -17.02 -6.36
C GLY A 293 -8.69 -16.73 -4.88
N ILE A 294 -7.61 -16.04 -4.55
CA ILE A 294 -7.23 -15.69 -3.18
C ILE A 294 -7.21 -14.17 -3.02
N ALA A 295 -7.65 -13.67 -1.87
CA ALA A 295 -7.44 -12.28 -1.47
C ALA A 295 -6.44 -12.27 -0.30
N ALA A 296 -5.32 -11.56 -0.44
CA ALA A 296 -4.23 -11.62 0.55
C ALA A 296 -3.51 -10.27 0.69
N ILE A 297 -3.33 -9.72 1.90
CA ILE A 297 -3.64 -10.27 3.23
C ILE A 297 -4.65 -9.43 4.00
N ASN A 298 -5.35 -10.03 4.98
CA ASN A 298 -6.05 -9.26 6.01
C ASN A 298 -5.04 -8.61 7.00
N THR A 299 -5.53 -8.01 8.07
CA THR A 299 -4.74 -7.31 9.09
C THR A 299 -3.97 -8.27 10.02
N ILE A 300 -2.87 -7.78 10.59
CA ILE A 300 -2.01 -8.54 11.50
C ILE A 300 -2.43 -8.26 12.95
N LYS A 301 -2.66 -9.30 13.77
CA LYS A 301 -2.98 -9.15 15.20
C LYS A 301 -1.85 -8.41 15.91
N SER A 302 -2.17 -7.34 16.64
CA SER A 302 -1.17 -6.47 17.27
C SER A 302 -1.66 -5.73 18.51
N ILE A 303 -0.68 -5.32 19.32
CA ILE A 303 -0.75 -4.20 20.28
C ILE A 303 0.23 -3.15 19.74
N MET A 304 -0.22 -1.92 19.47
CA MET A 304 0.64 -0.90 18.84
C MET A 304 1.57 -0.21 19.83
N ASN A 305 1.06 0.13 21.00
CA ASN A 305 1.72 0.96 22.00
C ASN A 305 1.13 0.67 23.39
N VAL A 306 1.85 1.07 24.43
CA VAL A 306 1.33 1.15 25.80
C VAL A 306 1.63 2.56 26.30
N ASN A 307 0.59 3.29 26.69
CA ASN A 307 0.73 4.58 27.35
C ASN A 307 1.27 4.31 28.77
N LEU A 308 2.44 4.85 29.11
CA LEU A 308 3.13 4.54 30.36
C LEU A 308 2.57 5.30 31.57
N THR A 309 1.62 6.21 31.36
CA THR A 309 0.93 6.93 32.44
C THR A 309 -0.24 6.12 32.99
N ASN A 310 -1.03 5.49 32.12
CA ASN A 310 -2.23 4.74 32.50
C ASN A 310 -2.19 3.24 32.13
N PHE A 311 -1.11 2.78 31.48
CA PHE A 311 -0.90 1.40 31.01
C PHE A 311 -1.93 0.89 30.00
N GLU A 312 -2.61 1.80 29.30
CA GLU A 312 -3.58 1.48 28.26
C GLU A 312 -2.92 1.44 26.87
N SER A 313 -3.44 0.61 25.96
CA SER A 313 -3.08 0.64 24.54
C SER A 313 -4.14 1.37 23.73
N GLU A 314 -3.78 2.03 22.63
CA GLU A 314 -4.76 2.67 21.77
C GLU A 314 -5.29 1.69 20.69
N PRO A 315 -6.55 1.84 20.24
CA PRO A 315 -7.59 2.66 20.86
C PRO A 315 -8.05 2.04 22.21
N SER A 316 -8.31 2.91 23.19
CA SER A 316 -8.81 2.53 24.52
C SER A 316 -10.31 2.79 24.62
N VAL A 317 -11.06 1.79 25.07
CA VAL A 317 -12.51 1.81 25.31
C VAL A 317 -12.74 1.63 26.81
N GLU A 318 -13.19 2.69 27.48
CA GLU A 318 -13.41 2.70 28.94
C GLU A 318 -12.20 2.18 29.74
N GLY A 319 -10.99 2.57 29.35
CA GLY A 319 -9.75 2.18 30.02
C GLY A 319 -9.25 0.77 29.65
N LYS A 320 -9.85 0.13 28.64
CA LYS A 320 -9.46 -1.22 28.19
C LYS A 320 -9.13 -1.22 26.71
N ALA A 321 -8.19 -2.08 26.32
CA ALA A 321 -7.81 -2.26 24.93
C ALA A 321 -7.82 -3.76 24.58
N SER A 322 -8.09 -4.07 23.32
CA SER A 322 -7.98 -5.43 22.78
C SER A 322 -6.79 -5.54 21.81
N ILE A 323 -6.42 -6.79 21.49
CA ILE A 323 -5.58 -7.09 20.32
C ILE A 323 -6.36 -6.66 19.08
N GLY A 324 -5.74 -5.81 18.25
CA GLY A 324 -6.38 -5.22 17.07
C GLY A 324 -5.73 -5.64 15.76
N GLY A 325 -6.39 -5.34 14.65
CA GLY A 325 -5.85 -5.52 13.31
C GLY A 325 -4.92 -4.39 12.89
N TYR A 326 -3.63 -4.68 12.70
CA TYR A 326 -2.61 -3.78 12.18
C TYR A 326 -2.59 -3.74 10.65
N SER A 327 -2.52 -2.54 10.10
CA SER A 327 -2.51 -2.25 8.66
C SER A 327 -1.64 -1.01 8.35
N GLY A 328 -1.60 -0.61 7.09
CA GLY A 328 -0.74 0.49 6.60
C GLY A 328 0.61 0.01 6.07
N LYS A 329 1.45 0.95 5.64
CA LYS A 329 2.73 0.67 4.94
C LYS A 329 3.67 -0.31 5.63
N ALA A 330 3.67 -0.35 6.98
CA ALA A 330 4.51 -1.27 7.74
C ALA A 330 4.16 -2.75 7.48
N VAL A 331 2.94 -3.04 6.98
CA VAL A 331 2.49 -4.40 6.64
C VAL A 331 2.99 -4.83 5.25
N LYS A 332 3.36 -3.91 4.36
CA LYS A 332 3.73 -4.21 2.96
C LYS A 332 4.76 -5.34 2.82
N PRO A 333 5.91 -5.34 3.53
CA PRO A 333 6.90 -6.39 3.37
C PRO A 333 6.38 -7.79 3.73
N ILE A 334 5.44 -7.86 4.68
CA ILE A 334 4.83 -9.12 5.12
C ILE A 334 3.83 -9.61 4.07
N ALA A 335 3.02 -8.71 3.51
CA ALA A 335 2.10 -9.02 2.42
C ALA A 335 2.84 -9.55 1.18
N LEU A 336 3.90 -8.84 0.75
CA LEU A 336 4.73 -9.25 -0.40
C LEU A 336 5.36 -10.63 -0.19
N ARG A 337 5.82 -10.94 1.03
CA ARG A 337 6.31 -12.27 1.37
C ARG A 337 5.25 -13.35 1.14
N PHE A 338 4.06 -13.19 1.73
CA PHE A 338 3.00 -14.20 1.60
C PHE A 338 2.56 -14.40 0.14
N ILE A 339 2.49 -13.33 -0.64
CA ILE A 339 2.19 -13.39 -2.07
C ILE A 339 3.27 -14.19 -2.81
N ASN A 340 4.55 -13.88 -2.57
CA ASN A 340 5.66 -14.62 -3.15
C ASN A 340 5.60 -16.11 -2.77
N ASP A 341 5.38 -16.42 -1.49
CA ASP A 341 5.31 -17.80 -0.98
C ASP A 341 4.19 -18.58 -1.69
N MET A 342 3.01 -17.97 -1.86
CA MET A 342 1.91 -18.58 -2.63
C MET A 342 2.25 -18.72 -4.11
N LYS A 343 2.82 -17.70 -4.76
CA LYS A 343 3.18 -17.78 -6.19
C LYS A 343 4.36 -18.73 -6.47
N LYS A 344 5.18 -19.06 -5.47
CA LYS A 344 6.22 -20.10 -5.51
C LYS A 344 5.70 -21.51 -5.18
N CYS A 345 4.54 -21.61 -4.54
CA CYS A 345 3.92 -22.89 -4.23
C CYS A 345 3.33 -23.52 -5.50
N GLU A 346 3.76 -24.74 -5.84
CA GLU A 346 3.39 -25.43 -7.08
C GLU A 346 1.87 -25.54 -7.29
N LYS A 347 1.09 -25.75 -6.21
CA LYS A 347 -0.37 -25.84 -6.24
C LYS A 347 -1.08 -24.49 -6.39
N LEU A 348 -0.40 -23.37 -6.10
CA LEU A 348 -0.99 -22.03 -6.06
C LEU A 348 -0.37 -21.06 -7.07
N LYS A 349 0.72 -21.42 -7.75
CA LYS A 349 1.46 -20.52 -8.66
C LYS A 349 0.60 -19.85 -9.74
N ASN A 350 -0.48 -20.54 -10.15
CA ASN A 350 -1.43 -20.07 -11.16
C ASN A 350 -2.75 -19.55 -10.55
N ALA A 351 -2.90 -19.57 -9.23
CA ALA A 351 -4.09 -19.02 -8.59
C ALA A 351 -4.13 -17.49 -8.81
N PRO A 352 -5.27 -16.93 -9.22
CA PRO A 352 -5.47 -15.48 -9.22
C PRO A 352 -5.37 -14.94 -7.78
N ILE A 353 -4.61 -13.86 -7.60
CA ILE A 353 -4.43 -13.22 -6.30
C ILE A 353 -4.83 -11.74 -6.36
N SER A 354 -5.80 -11.39 -5.53
CA SER A 354 -6.12 -10.01 -5.16
C SER A 354 -5.21 -9.57 -4.00
N GLY A 355 -4.17 -8.80 -4.31
CA GLY A 355 -3.12 -8.38 -3.40
C GLY A 355 -3.48 -7.13 -2.58
N MET A 356 -3.19 -7.12 -1.28
CA MET A 356 -3.39 -5.97 -0.42
C MET A 356 -2.47 -5.98 0.81
N GLY A 357 -2.26 -4.80 1.39
CA GLY A 357 -1.46 -4.61 2.59
C GLY A 357 -0.42 -3.51 2.41
N GLY A 358 -0.74 -2.27 2.82
CA GLY A 358 0.23 -1.17 2.85
C GLY A 358 0.59 -0.54 1.50
N ILE A 359 -0.28 -0.62 0.49
CA ILE A 359 -0.14 0.07 -0.80
C ILE A 359 -0.50 1.54 -0.64
N GLU A 360 0.49 2.46 -0.70
CA GLU A 360 0.27 3.92 -0.61
C GLU A 360 0.51 4.64 -1.94
N THR A 361 1.31 4.04 -2.84
CA THR A 361 1.76 4.64 -4.10
C THR A 361 1.63 3.68 -5.28
N TRP A 362 1.76 4.21 -6.50
CA TRP A 362 1.80 3.38 -7.71
C TRP A 362 2.98 2.42 -7.75
N ARG A 363 4.09 2.77 -7.07
CA ARG A 363 5.28 1.91 -6.95
C ARG A 363 5.01 0.72 -6.06
N ASP A 364 4.36 0.95 -4.92
CA ASP A 364 3.89 -0.14 -4.06
C ASP A 364 2.97 -1.07 -4.84
N ALA A 365 1.99 -0.53 -5.57
CA ALA A 365 1.12 -1.33 -6.42
C ALA A 365 1.90 -2.15 -7.46
N CYS A 366 2.90 -1.55 -8.11
CA CYS A 366 3.76 -2.24 -9.07
C CYS A 366 4.56 -3.39 -8.43
N GLU A 367 4.97 -3.28 -7.17
CA GLU A 367 5.63 -4.39 -6.45
C GLU A 367 4.68 -5.59 -6.29
N PHE A 368 3.41 -5.36 -5.94
CA PHE A 368 2.41 -6.45 -5.87
C PHE A 368 2.13 -7.06 -7.24
N LEU A 369 1.95 -6.24 -8.29
CA LEU A 369 1.72 -6.71 -9.66
C LEU A 369 2.91 -7.57 -10.14
N THR A 370 4.14 -7.08 -9.97
CA THR A 370 5.33 -7.81 -10.39
C THR A 370 5.61 -9.07 -9.56
N LEU A 371 5.01 -9.22 -8.37
CA LEU A 371 4.97 -10.48 -7.63
C LEU A 371 3.82 -11.41 -8.04
N GLY A 372 3.01 -11.02 -9.02
CA GLY A 372 2.01 -11.87 -9.64
C GLY A 372 0.58 -11.61 -9.21
N CYS A 373 0.30 -10.58 -8.41
CA CYS A 373 -1.09 -10.18 -8.20
C CYS A 373 -1.66 -9.59 -9.48
N GLU A 374 -2.89 -9.95 -9.83
CA GLU A 374 -3.60 -9.38 -10.97
C GLU A 374 -4.48 -8.21 -10.50
N ASN A 375 -5.14 -8.35 -9.35
CA ASN A 375 -5.99 -7.32 -8.74
C ASN A 375 -5.37 -6.79 -7.44
N LEU A 376 -5.64 -5.54 -7.08
CA LEU A 376 -5.12 -4.90 -5.87
C LEU A 376 -6.23 -4.25 -5.05
N GLN A 377 -6.30 -4.51 -3.74
CA GLN A 377 -7.24 -3.83 -2.85
C GLN A 377 -6.56 -2.86 -1.88
N ILE A 378 -7.18 -1.71 -1.62
CA ILE A 378 -6.58 -0.62 -0.84
C ILE A 378 -7.57 -0.08 0.21
N THR A 379 -7.10 0.08 1.46
CA THR A 379 -7.89 0.62 2.59
C THR A 379 -7.19 1.79 3.27
N THR A 380 -6.08 1.54 3.98
CA THR A 380 -5.48 2.50 4.92
C THR A 380 -5.11 3.82 4.24
N SER A 381 -4.59 3.75 3.02
CA SER A 381 -4.23 4.92 2.21
C SER A 381 -5.45 5.76 1.83
N VAL A 382 -6.59 5.12 1.57
CA VAL A 382 -7.86 5.83 1.32
C VAL A 382 -8.37 6.48 2.60
N MET A 383 -8.25 5.81 3.75
CA MET A 383 -8.61 6.39 5.05
C MET A 383 -7.76 7.62 5.37
N GLN A 384 -6.49 7.61 5.00
CA GLN A 384 -5.56 8.70 5.29
C GLN A 384 -5.65 9.85 4.29
N TYR A 385 -5.85 9.56 3.00
CA TYR A 385 -5.65 10.53 1.92
C TYR A 385 -6.89 10.78 1.05
N GLY A 386 -7.95 10.01 1.26
CA GLY A 386 -9.20 10.01 0.49
C GLY A 386 -9.09 9.22 -0.83
N TYR A 387 -10.23 9.03 -1.51
CA TYR A 387 -10.31 8.29 -2.78
C TYR A 387 -9.41 8.85 -3.90
N ARG A 388 -9.04 10.14 -3.82
CA ARG A 388 -8.20 10.85 -4.83
C ARG A 388 -6.82 10.25 -5.06
N ILE A 389 -6.34 9.36 -4.19
CA ILE A 389 -5.08 8.64 -4.43
C ILE A 389 -5.11 7.86 -5.74
N ILE A 390 -6.30 7.48 -6.22
CA ILE A 390 -6.49 6.74 -7.47
C ILE A 390 -5.90 7.47 -8.68
N ASP A 391 -5.94 8.81 -8.69
CA ASP A 391 -5.35 9.61 -9.76
C ASP A 391 -3.85 9.31 -9.91
N ASP A 392 -3.12 9.25 -8.79
CA ASP A 392 -1.68 9.03 -8.77
C ASP A 392 -1.32 7.55 -8.93
N LEU A 393 -2.18 6.63 -8.47
CA LEU A 393 -2.06 5.21 -8.71
C LEU A 393 -2.13 4.90 -10.21
N ILE A 394 -3.19 5.37 -10.89
CA ILE A 394 -3.40 5.15 -12.32
C ILE A 394 -2.35 5.89 -13.13
N ASN A 395 -2.16 7.19 -12.91
CA ASN A 395 -1.24 8.00 -13.71
C ASN A 395 0.21 7.55 -13.54
N GLY A 396 0.65 7.27 -12.30
CA GLY A 396 2.00 6.80 -12.05
C GLY A 396 2.28 5.45 -12.70
N LEU A 397 1.33 4.50 -12.63
CA LEU A 397 1.46 3.20 -13.30
C LEU A 397 1.51 3.35 -14.83
N LYS A 398 0.62 4.14 -15.43
CA LYS A 398 0.62 4.40 -16.90
C LYS A 398 1.93 5.00 -17.38
N LEU A 399 2.46 5.99 -16.67
CA LEU A 399 3.72 6.65 -17.05
C LEU A 399 4.91 5.72 -16.88
N TYR A 400 4.92 4.88 -15.83
CA TYR A 400 5.94 3.83 -15.67
C TYR A 400 5.93 2.84 -16.84
N LEU A 401 4.76 2.31 -17.19
CA LEU A 401 4.61 1.38 -18.31
C LEU A 401 5.02 2.03 -19.64
N SER A 402 4.58 3.26 -19.90
CA SER A 402 4.95 4.03 -21.10
C SER A 402 6.45 4.25 -21.22
N SER A 403 7.12 4.57 -20.11
CA SER A 403 8.57 4.86 -20.07
C SER A 403 9.43 3.62 -20.24
N ASN A 404 8.88 2.43 -20.00
CA ASN A 404 9.57 1.15 -20.12
C ASN A 404 9.06 0.33 -21.32
N ASP A 405 8.34 0.96 -22.25
CA ASP A 405 7.83 0.36 -23.49
C ASP A 405 6.91 -0.86 -23.27
N TYR A 406 6.19 -0.89 -22.14
CA TYR A 406 5.11 -1.85 -21.91
C TYR A 406 3.80 -1.36 -22.53
N LYS A 407 3.03 -2.28 -23.09
CA LYS A 407 1.73 -2.00 -23.74
C LYS A 407 0.57 -2.24 -22.80
N SER A 408 0.73 -3.16 -21.85
CA SER A 408 -0.30 -3.50 -20.87
C SER A 408 0.28 -3.70 -19.48
N VAL A 409 -0.53 -3.49 -18.44
CA VAL A 409 -0.19 -3.89 -17.07
C VAL A 409 0.07 -5.40 -16.98
N ASN A 410 -0.57 -6.20 -17.84
CA ASN A 410 -0.35 -7.64 -17.92
C ASN A 410 1.11 -8.01 -18.29
N ASP A 411 1.83 -7.12 -18.98
CA ASP A 411 3.23 -7.35 -19.38
C ASP A 411 4.19 -7.39 -18.17
N ILE A 412 3.77 -6.87 -17.02
CA ILE A 412 4.63 -6.81 -15.82
C ILE A 412 4.23 -7.80 -14.72
N ILE A 413 3.06 -8.43 -14.83
CA ILE A 413 2.57 -9.34 -13.80
C ILE A 413 3.55 -10.51 -13.63
N GLY A 414 4.01 -10.74 -12.40
CA GLY A 414 4.92 -11.83 -12.05
C GLY A 414 6.39 -11.64 -12.47
N LYS A 415 6.78 -10.51 -13.08
CA LYS A 415 8.16 -10.27 -13.55
C LYS A 415 9.25 -10.34 -12.47
N ALA A 416 8.91 -10.07 -11.20
CA ALA A 416 9.86 -10.13 -10.10
C ALA A 416 10.04 -11.54 -9.53
N LEU A 417 9.13 -12.49 -9.81
CA LEU A 417 9.15 -13.83 -9.23
C LEU A 417 10.46 -14.60 -9.49
N PRO A 418 11.07 -14.57 -10.69
CA PRO A 418 12.35 -15.26 -10.92
C PRO A 418 13.51 -14.70 -10.08
N ASN A 419 13.43 -13.43 -9.66
CA ASN A 419 14.49 -12.74 -8.92
C ASN A 419 14.43 -12.98 -7.41
N ILE A 420 13.34 -13.56 -6.90
CA ILE A 420 13.24 -13.99 -5.49
C ILE A 420 13.56 -15.48 -5.42
N VAL A 421 14.75 -15.77 -4.92
CA VAL A 421 15.32 -17.11 -4.84
C VAL A 421 15.56 -17.52 -3.39
N PRO A 422 15.53 -18.83 -3.09
CA PRO A 422 15.97 -19.35 -1.80
C PRO A 422 17.40 -18.92 -1.43
N ALA A 423 17.68 -18.86 -0.13
CA ALA A 423 18.93 -18.30 0.39
C ALA A 423 20.20 -19.07 -0.05
N ASP A 424 20.08 -20.37 -0.36
CA ASP A 424 21.15 -21.22 -0.87
C ASP A 424 21.50 -20.94 -2.34
N LYS A 425 20.61 -20.24 -3.08
CA LYS A 425 20.83 -19.84 -4.48
C LYS A 425 21.44 -18.44 -4.63
N LEU A 426 21.67 -17.72 -3.54
CA LEU A 426 22.34 -16.44 -3.57
C LEU A 426 23.85 -16.62 -3.85
N GLU A 427 24.41 -15.75 -4.68
CA GLU A 427 25.84 -15.71 -4.99
C GLU A 427 26.64 -15.32 -3.72
N ARG A 428 27.61 -16.17 -3.34
CA ARG A 428 28.36 -16.09 -2.06
C ARG A 428 29.86 -16.00 -2.22
N ASP A 429 30.39 -16.09 -3.43
CA ASP A 429 31.82 -16.12 -3.72
C ASP A 429 32.38 -14.72 -4.03
N SER A 430 31.53 -13.69 -4.09
CA SER A 430 31.95 -12.29 -4.24
C SER A 430 31.50 -11.37 -3.09
N ILE A 431 32.19 -10.24 -2.96
CA ILE A 431 31.87 -9.13 -2.06
C ILE A 431 31.53 -7.90 -2.90
N CYS A 432 30.37 -7.30 -2.64
CA CYS A 432 30.05 -5.96 -3.14
C CYS A 432 30.58 -4.93 -2.14
N TYR A 433 31.65 -4.19 -2.48
CA TYR A 433 32.16 -3.14 -1.60
C TYR A 433 31.34 -1.85 -1.73
N PRO A 434 31.14 -1.07 -0.65
CA PRO A 434 30.51 0.23 -0.73
C PRO A 434 31.41 1.22 -1.49
N ARG A 435 30.81 2.03 -2.37
CA ARG A 435 31.47 3.13 -3.08
C ARG A 435 31.02 4.45 -2.49
N PHE A 436 31.98 5.28 -2.11
CA PHE A 436 31.74 6.58 -1.49
C PHE A 436 31.89 7.69 -2.53
N ASP A 437 30.89 8.56 -2.58
CA ASP A 437 30.92 9.84 -3.27
C ASP A 437 31.36 10.92 -2.27
N MET A 438 32.63 11.32 -2.36
CA MET A 438 33.20 12.27 -1.40
C MET A 438 32.74 13.71 -1.65
N GLU A 439 32.19 14.05 -2.80
CA GLU A 439 31.63 15.37 -3.06
C GLU A 439 30.26 15.51 -2.40
N LYS A 440 29.44 14.46 -2.47
CA LYS A 440 28.14 14.37 -1.79
C LYS A 440 28.26 14.07 -0.28
N CYS A 441 29.43 13.66 0.19
CA CYS A 441 29.64 13.34 1.61
C CYS A 441 29.69 14.61 2.47
N ILE A 442 28.73 14.74 3.39
CA ILE A 442 28.64 15.84 4.37
C ILE A 442 29.48 15.64 5.64
N GLY A 443 30.28 14.57 5.74
CA GLY A 443 31.16 14.33 6.90
C GLY A 443 30.44 14.04 8.22
N CYS A 444 29.19 13.54 8.20
CA CYS A 444 28.40 13.34 9.42
C CYS A 444 28.81 12.14 10.30
N GLY A 445 29.72 11.28 9.82
CA GLY A 445 30.22 10.13 10.59
C GLY A 445 29.24 8.97 10.81
N ARG A 446 27.96 9.05 10.40
CA ARG A 446 26.98 7.96 10.63
C ARG A 446 27.42 6.59 10.08
N CYS A 447 28.09 6.58 8.93
CA CYS A 447 28.62 5.33 8.33
C CYS A 447 29.74 4.71 9.16
N TYR A 448 30.58 5.53 9.79
CA TYR A 448 31.56 5.08 10.74
C TYR A 448 30.86 4.47 11.96
N LEU A 449 29.96 5.21 12.63
CA LEU A 449 29.24 4.74 13.82
C LEU A 449 28.54 3.39 13.57
N SER A 450 27.74 3.30 12.51
CA SER A 450 27.03 2.05 12.20
C SER A 450 27.96 0.90 11.84
N CYS A 451 29.10 1.17 11.17
CA CYS A 451 30.07 0.12 10.88
C CYS A 451 30.90 -0.28 12.10
N TYR A 452 31.18 0.66 12.99
CA TYR A 452 31.99 0.46 14.19
C TYR A 452 31.21 -0.28 15.27
N ASP A 453 29.98 0.15 15.58
CA ASP A 453 29.19 -0.42 16.68
C ASP A 453 28.26 -1.56 16.22
N GLY A 454 27.82 -1.54 14.95
CA GLY A 454 26.84 -2.48 14.39
C GLY A 454 27.33 -3.27 13.18
N GLY A 455 28.65 -3.27 12.92
CA GLY A 455 29.24 -3.88 11.74
C GLY A 455 30.60 -4.52 12.00
N HIS A 456 31.58 -4.17 11.15
CA HIS A 456 32.88 -4.85 11.08
C HIS A 456 34.08 -3.91 11.28
N GLN A 457 33.86 -2.72 11.89
CA GLN A 457 34.89 -1.73 12.17
C GLN A 457 35.76 -1.42 10.93
N ALA A 458 35.10 -1.43 9.76
CA ALA A 458 35.73 -1.38 8.45
C ALA A 458 35.77 0.02 7.86
N ILE A 459 35.39 1.04 8.62
CA ILE A 459 35.46 2.44 8.24
C ILE A 459 36.21 3.15 9.36
N LYS A 460 37.15 4.02 9.02
CA LYS A 460 37.73 5.02 9.94
C LYS A 460 37.36 6.42 9.48
N ILE A 461 37.43 7.39 10.38
CA ILE A 461 37.28 8.80 10.02
C ILE A 461 38.66 9.41 9.77
N SER A 462 38.79 10.11 8.65
CA SER A 462 39.99 10.88 8.33
C SER A 462 40.05 12.14 9.19
N GLU A 463 41.11 12.29 9.98
CA GLU A 463 41.36 13.49 10.80
C GLU A 463 41.48 14.77 9.96
N LYS A 464 41.86 14.67 8.68
CA LYS A 464 42.08 15.83 7.81
C LYS A 464 40.80 16.54 7.36
N ASN A 465 39.71 15.77 7.19
CA ASN A 465 38.50 16.28 6.53
C ASN A 465 37.20 15.68 7.08
N ASN A 466 37.27 14.90 8.16
CA ASN A 466 36.15 14.23 8.80
C ASN A 466 35.34 13.30 7.87
N LYS A 467 35.94 12.82 6.77
CA LYS A 467 35.30 11.92 5.81
C LYS A 467 35.66 10.45 6.06
N PRO A 468 34.77 9.50 5.71
CA PRO A 468 35.02 8.08 5.91
C PRO A 468 36.13 7.56 4.99
N VAL A 469 36.97 6.69 5.53
CA VAL A 469 37.99 5.93 4.79
C VAL A 469 37.72 4.45 5.02
N LEU A 470 37.50 3.72 3.93
CA LEU A 470 37.23 2.28 3.96
C LEU A 470 38.52 1.51 4.27
N ILE A 471 38.46 0.63 5.27
CA ILE A 471 39.47 -0.37 5.61
C ILE A 471 39.08 -1.66 4.90
N VAL A 472 39.56 -1.81 3.66
CA VAL A 472 39.07 -2.82 2.70
C VAL A 472 39.15 -4.25 3.25
N ASN A 473 40.23 -4.60 3.96
CA ASN A 473 40.43 -5.94 4.52
C ASN A 473 39.47 -6.29 5.66
N LYS A 474 38.80 -5.32 6.27
CA LYS A 474 37.75 -5.55 7.29
C LYS A 474 36.34 -5.52 6.71
N CYS A 475 36.16 -4.98 5.50
CA CYS A 475 34.84 -4.79 4.94
C CYS A 475 34.31 -6.09 4.34
N VAL A 476 33.18 -6.57 4.85
CA VAL A 476 32.48 -7.75 4.32
C VAL A 476 31.37 -7.41 3.33
N GLY A 477 31.20 -6.13 2.99
CA GLY A 477 30.20 -5.68 2.03
C GLY A 477 28.74 -5.75 2.51
N CYS A 478 28.46 -5.72 3.82
CA CYS A 478 27.10 -5.80 4.38
C CYS A 478 26.15 -4.65 3.99
N GLN A 479 26.69 -3.59 3.37
CA GLN A 479 25.96 -2.39 2.93
C GLN A 479 25.23 -1.58 4.01
N LEU A 480 25.39 -1.89 5.31
CA LEU A 480 24.76 -1.10 6.39
C LEU A 480 25.07 0.40 6.26
N CYS A 481 26.31 0.75 5.91
CA CYS A 481 26.72 2.14 5.65
C CYS A 481 25.95 2.82 4.51
N VAL A 482 25.52 2.07 3.48
CA VAL A 482 24.66 2.58 2.40
C VAL A 482 23.27 2.88 2.96
N THR A 483 22.69 1.93 3.69
CA THR A 483 21.32 2.03 4.24
C THR A 483 21.12 3.23 5.16
N ILE A 484 22.14 3.60 5.95
CA ILE A 484 22.01 4.67 6.95
C ILE A 484 22.40 6.06 6.43
N CYS A 485 22.96 6.16 5.21
CA CYS A 485 23.61 7.40 4.76
C CYS A 485 22.56 8.46 4.42
N PRO A 486 22.42 9.54 5.22
CA PRO A 486 21.34 10.51 5.01
C PRO A 486 21.56 11.34 3.74
N ALA A 487 22.81 11.51 3.33
CA ALA A 487 23.19 12.22 2.12
C ALA A 487 23.13 11.35 0.87
N GLU A 488 22.83 10.04 1.00
CA GLU A 488 22.90 9.07 -0.12
C GLU A 488 24.24 9.17 -0.88
N ALA A 489 25.32 9.42 -0.14
CA ALA A 489 26.68 9.59 -0.64
C ALA A 489 27.44 8.27 -0.70
N ILE A 490 26.80 7.16 -0.36
CA ILE A 490 27.37 5.82 -0.41
C ILE A 490 26.43 4.97 -1.26
N LYS A 491 26.98 4.27 -2.24
CA LYS A 491 26.24 3.38 -3.16
C LYS A 491 26.88 2.00 -3.16
N GLN A 492 26.14 1.00 -3.64
CA GLN A 492 26.73 -0.28 -3.97
C GLN A 492 27.81 -0.10 -5.05
N GLY A 493 29.01 -0.63 -4.80
CA GLY A 493 30.11 -0.62 -5.76
C GLY A 493 30.09 -1.84 -6.67
N LYS A 494 31.27 -2.19 -7.20
CA LYS A 494 31.43 -3.42 -7.99
C LYS A 494 31.59 -4.62 -7.06
N ARG A 495 31.06 -5.78 -7.49
CA ARG A 495 31.36 -7.07 -6.87
C ARG A 495 32.76 -7.52 -7.24
N LEU A 496 33.52 -8.00 -6.27
CA LEU A 496 34.87 -8.55 -6.43
C LEU A 496 34.90 -9.96 -5.83
N PRO A 497 35.62 -10.94 -6.43
CA PRO A 497 35.79 -12.26 -5.83
C PRO A 497 36.34 -12.17 -4.40
N LYS A 498 35.86 -13.04 -3.52
CA LYS A 498 36.47 -13.25 -2.21
C LYS A 498 37.88 -13.81 -2.41
N LYS A 499 38.84 -13.29 -1.63
CA LYS A 499 40.20 -13.82 -1.59
C LYS A 499 40.29 -15.02 -0.66
#